data_AF-A0A967P9N6-F1
#
_entry.id   AF-A0A967P9N6-F1
#
_cell.length_a   1.000
_cell.length_b   1.000
_cell.length_c   1.000
_cell.angle_alpha   90.00
_cell.angle_beta   90.00
_cell.angle_gamma   90.00
#
_symmetry.space_group_name_H-M   'P 1'
#
loop_
_entity.id
_entity.type
_entity.pdbx_description
1 polymer ?
#
loop_
_entity_poly.entity_id
_entity_poly.type
_entity_poly.pdbx_seq_one_letter_code
_entity_poly.pdbx_strand_id
1 'polypeptide(L)' 'LKYTEQDLRDKNKYLEILNTITQAVHQSLDLEELYEIAVNEIAELESVDMVFIYLIEGADTKKAVLHAYR' A
#
# COMPACT_ATOMS: atom_id res chain seq x y z
N LEU A 1 12.60 -12.41 24.43
CA LEU A 1 13.45 -12.82 23.30
C LEU A 1 12.61 -13.18 22.09
N LYS A 2 11.82 -14.27 22.09
CA LYS A 2 10.96 -14.64 20.93
C LYS A 2 9.94 -13.57 20.49
N TYR A 3 9.30 -12.89 21.44
CA TYR A 3 8.41 -11.75 21.15
C TYR A 3 9.15 -10.54 20.57
N THR A 4 10.39 -10.32 21.00
CA THR A 4 11.24 -9.23 20.50
C THR A 4 11.71 -9.49 19.06
N GLU A 5 12.00 -10.74 18.73
CA GLU A 5 12.36 -11.15 17.36
C GLU A 5 11.18 -11.04 16.40
N GLN A 6 9.97 -11.42 16.85
CA GLN A 6 8.76 -11.26 16.06
C GLN A 6 8.44 -9.77 15.83
N ASP A 7 8.44 -8.95 16.88
CA ASP A 7 8.22 -7.51 16.75
C ASP A 7 9.25 -6.84 15.81
N LEU A 8 10.51 -7.29 15.87
CA LEU A 8 11.56 -6.78 14.99
C LEU A 8 11.33 -7.21 13.54
N ARG A 9 10.92 -8.46 13.31
CA ARG A 9 10.58 -8.97 11.97
C ARG A 9 9.41 -8.20 11.38
N ASP A 10 8.38 -7.94 12.17
CA ASP A 10 7.20 -7.19 11.72
C ASP A 10 7.61 -5.77 11.35
N LYS A 11 8.36 -5.07 12.22
CA LYS A 11 8.90 -3.73 11.95
C LYS A 11 9.74 -3.68 10.66
N ASN A 12 10.59 -4.68 10.43
CA ASN A 12 11.39 -4.75 9.21
C ASN A 12 10.50 -4.90 7.97
N LYS A 13 9.48 -5.77 8.02
CA LYS A 13 8.52 -5.94 6.91
C LYS A 13 7.76 -4.64 6.61
N TYR A 14 7.33 -3.91 7.65
CA TYR A 14 6.72 -2.58 7.47
C TYR A 14 7.68 -1.58 6.80
N LEU A 15 8.96 -1.57 7.18
CA LEU A 15 9.97 -0.68 6.59
C LEU A 15 10.28 -1.05 5.14
N GLU A 16 10.32 -2.34 4.81
CA GLU A 16 10.50 -2.83 3.44
C GLU A 16 9.34 -2.38 2.54
N ILE A 17 8.09 -2.64 2.95
CA ILE A 17 6.88 -2.19 2.25
C ILE A 17 6.90 -0.67 2.05
N LEU A 18 7.19 0.10 3.11
CA LEU A 18 7.24 1.56 3.04
C LEU A 18 8.31 2.05 2.06
N ASN A 19 9.49 1.42 2.06
CA ASN A 19 10.57 1.77 1.14
C ASN A 19 10.20 1.43 -0.31
N THR A 20 9.60 0.27 -0.57
CA THR A 20 9.11 -0.12 -1.90
C THR A 20 8.11 0.89 -2.44
N ILE A 21 7.09 1.24 -1.64
CA ILE A 21 6.08 2.24 -2.03
C ILE A 21 6.75 3.61 -2.26
N THR A 22 7.67 4.02 -1.39
CA THR A 22 8.40 5.29 -1.54
C THR A 22 9.21 5.32 -2.84
N GLN A 23 9.84 4.21 -3.23
CA GLN A 23 10.57 4.12 -4.50
C GLN A 23 9.61 4.19 -5.68
N ALA A 24 8.48 3.47 -5.63
CA ALA A 24 7.46 3.50 -6.67
C ALA A 24 6.90 4.92 -6.87
N VAL A 25 6.66 5.68 -5.78
CA VAL A 25 6.22 7.09 -5.86
C VAL A 25 7.24 7.96 -6.60
N HIS A 26 8.54 7.79 -6.34
CA HIS A 26 9.58 8.60 -6.97
C HIS A 26 9.87 8.20 -8.42
N GLN A 27 9.56 6.97 -8.81
CA GLN A 27 9.90 6.41 -10.13
C GLN A 27 8.71 6.39 -11.09
N SER A 28 7.48 6.34 -10.59
CA SER A 28 6.31 6.18 -11.43
C SER A 28 5.84 7.51 -12.03
N LEU A 29 5.52 7.45 -13.32
CA LEU A 29 4.71 8.47 -14.02
C LEU A 29 3.25 8.01 -14.17
N ASP A 30 2.94 6.77 -13.79
CA ASP A 30 1.64 6.14 -13.87
C ASP A 30 1.09 5.88 -12.47
N LEU A 31 0.04 6.60 -12.11
CA LEU A 31 -0.60 6.48 -10.81
C LEU A 31 -1.25 5.09 -10.62
N GLU A 32 -1.69 4.45 -11.69
CA GLU A 32 -2.38 3.16 -11.60
C GLU A 32 -1.40 2.04 -11.28
N GLU A 33 -0.22 2.07 -11.88
CA GLU A 33 0.89 1.19 -11.51
C GLU A 33 1.30 1.38 -10.05
N LEU A 34 1.38 2.64 -9.58
CA LEU A 34 1.69 2.95 -8.19
C LEU A 34 0.63 2.39 -7.23
N TYR A 35 -0.66 2.53 -7.54
CA TYR A 35 -1.73 2.03 -6.69
C TYR A 35 -1.72 0.50 -6.60
N GLU A 36 -1.50 -0.18 -7.72
CA GLU A 36 -1.36 -1.64 -7.73
C GLU A 36 -0.16 -2.09 -6.89
N ILE A 37 1.01 -1.45 -7.04
CA ILE A 37 2.20 -1.75 -6.21
C ILE A 37 1.85 -1.59 -4.72
N ALA A 38 1.25 -0.47 -4.34
CA ALA A 38 0.94 -0.20 -2.94
C ALA A 38 -0.04 -1.22 -2.34
N VAL A 39 -1.13 -1.54 -3.06
CA VAL A 39 -2.12 -2.50 -2.58
C VAL A 39 -1.54 -3.91 -2.50
N ASN A 40 -0.73 -4.34 -3.47
CA ASN A 40 -0.07 -5.64 -3.45
C ASN A 40 0.90 -5.78 -2.28
N GLU A 41 1.79 -4.80 -2.06
CA GLU A 41 2.79 -4.85 -1.00
C GLU A 41 2.14 -4.88 0.40
N ILE A 42 1.06 -4.13 0.59
CA ILE A 42 0.34 -4.10 1.88
C ILE A 42 -0.44 -5.40 2.11
N ALA A 43 -1.03 -5.99 1.07
CA ALA A 43 -1.79 -7.23 1.16
C ALA A 43 -0.93 -8.44 1.60
N GLU A 44 0.39 -8.38 1.42
CA GLU A 44 1.33 -9.42 1.89
C GLU A 44 1.50 -9.44 3.42
N LEU A 45 0.96 -8.48 4.16
CA LEU A 45 0.97 -8.49 5.63
C LEU A 45 0.00 -9.55 6.15
N GLU A 46 0.48 -10.41 7.06
CA GLU A 46 -0.30 -11.56 7.59
C GLU A 46 -1.60 -11.15 8.32
N SER A 47 -1.72 -9.87 8.72
CA SER A 47 -2.85 -9.33 9.47
C SER A 47 -3.80 -8.46 8.62
N VAL A 48 -3.74 -8.58 7.30
CA VAL A 48 -4.52 -7.75 6.38
C VAL A 48 -5.48 -8.63 5.58
N ASP A 49 -6.79 -8.43 5.81
CA ASP A 49 -7.84 -9.18 5.11
C ASP A 49 -8.22 -8.55 3.77
N MET A 50 -8.06 -7.22 3.63
CA MET A 50 -8.40 -6.47 2.42
C MET A 50 -7.70 -5.12 2.37
N VAL A 51 -7.28 -4.69 1.17
CA VAL A 51 -6.73 -3.36 0.92
C VAL A 51 -7.39 -2.76 -0.30
N PHE A 52 -7.71 -1.46 -0.26
CA PHE A 52 -8.24 -0.74 -1.41
C PHE A 52 -7.82 0.72 -1.42
N ILE A 53 -7.62 1.26 -2.61
CA ILE A 53 -7.39 2.69 -2.85
C ILE A 53 -8.58 3.23 -3.64
N TYR A 54 -9.28 4.20 -3.03
CA TYR A 54 -10.33 4.96 -3.69
C TYR A 54 -9.95 6.44 -3.73
N LEU A 55 -10.28 7.11 -4.84
CA LEU A 55 -10.10 8.54 -5.00
C LEU A 55 -11.44 9.21 -5.25
N ILE A 56 -11.53 10.47 -4.85
CA ILE A 56 -12.71 11.30 -5.14
C ILE A 56 -12.38 12.14 -6.37
N GLU A 57 -13.06 11.85 -7.46
CA GLU A 57 -12.87 12.52 -8.73
C GLU A 57 -13.90 13.65 -8.96
N GLY A 58 -13.35 14.75 -9.47
CA GLY A 58 -14.07 15.97 -9.80
C GLY A 58 -14.40 16.83 -8.59
N ALA A 59 -14.07 18.12 -8.67
CA ALA A 59 -14.36 19.10 -7.62
C ALA A 59 -15.87 19.16 -7.28
N ASP A 60 -16.72 18.94 -8.28
CA ASP A 60 -18.17 19.13 -8.17
C ASP A 60 -18.97 17.81 -8.17
N THR A 61 -18.45 16.74 -8.78
CA THR A 61 -19.18 15.49 -8.98
C THR A 61 -19.11 14.52 -7.80
N LYS A 62 -18.11 14.67 -6.91
CA LYS A 62 -17.90 13.83 -5.70
C LYS A 62 -18.04 12.32 -5.98
N LYS A 63 -17.52 11.85 -7.11
CA LYS A 63 -17.57 10.42 -7.45
C LYS A 63 -16.41 9.72 -6.77
N ALA A 64 -16.71 8.70 -5.97
CA ALA A 64 -15.69 7.79 -5.46
C ALA A 64 -15.39 6.74 -6.54
N VAL A 65 -14.14 6.69 -6.98
CA VAL A 65 -13.64 5.70 -7.96
C VAL A 65 -12.66 4.79 -7.25
N LEU A 66 -12.84 3.48 -7.42
CA LEU A 66 -11.92 2.46 -6.92
C LEU A 66 -10.80 2.27 -7.94
N HIS A 67 -9.56 2.50 -7.54
CA HIS A 67 -8.40 2.44 -8.43
C HIS A 67 -7.58 1.15 -8.27
N ALA A 68 -7.52 0.58 -7.05
CA ALA A 68 -6.84 -0.69 -6.81
C ALA A 68 -7.43 -1.41 -5.59
N TYR A 69 -7.39 -2.74 -5.58
CA TYR A 69 -7.83 -3.57 -4.47
C TYR A 69 -7.18 -4.96 -4.44
N ARG A 70 -7.06 -5.54 -3.24
CA ARG A 70 -6.66 -6.94 -2.99
C ARG A 70 -7.43 -7.49 -1.80
#